data_AF-A0A9X7F3M7-F1
#
_entry.id   AF-A0A9X7F3M7-F1
#
_cell.length_a   1.000
_cell.length_b   1.000
_cell.length_c   1.000
_cell.angle_alpha   90.00
_cell.angle_beta   90.00
_cell.angle_gamma   90.00
#
_symmetry.space_group_name_H-M   'P 1'
#
loop_
_entity.id
_entity.type
_entity.pdbx_description
1 polymer ?
#
loop_
_entity_poly.entity_id
_entity_poly.type
_entity_poly.pdbx_seq_one_letter_code
_entity_poly.pdbx_strand_id
1 'polypeptide(L)'
;MKKYLIALVSLMACTTTFAQDNLQAQKLQIVKRIYAGGGNHQTLINNSTRDFKSVFIEDERKTPVGEVGCIDYDLITQGQDSNPKEISRSLKTSITDNGHVLATFRNFGKLNKLTYVMSCNGNRCLVDDVLENGKSFKRSIRKCIRSL
;
A
#
# COMPACT_ATOMS: atom_id res chain seq x y z
N MET A 1 13.62 -20.26 59.45
CA MET A 1 14.22 -19.28 58.53
C MET A 1 14.05 -19.77 57.10
N LYS A 2 13.54 -18.88 56.23
CA LYS A 2 13.48 -18.89 54.75
C LYS A 2 13.14 -20.18 53.99
N LYS A 3 11.87 -20.20 53.57
CA LYS A 3 11.25 -20.76 52.37
C LYS A 3 12.17 -20.80 51.13
N TYR A 4 12.14 -21.89 50.37
CA TYR A 4 12.51 -21.89 48.95
C TYR A 4 11.47 -22.67 48.15
N LEU A 5 10.52 -21.92 47.58
CA LEU A 5 9.67 -22.38 46.47
C LEU A 5 10.39 -21.92 45.19
N ILE A 6 10.97 -22.86 44.45
CA ILE A 6 11.51 -22.60 43.12
C ILE A 6 10.33 -22.66 42.15
N ALA A 7 9.82 -21.50 41.77
CA ALA A 7 8.87 -21.36 40.68
C ALA A 7 9.66 -21.23 39.37
N LEU A 8 9.67 -22.28 38.55
CA LEU A 8 10.15 -22.23 37.17
C LEU A 8 9.03 -21.66 36.29
N VAL A 9 9.03 -20.34 36.13
CA VAL A 9 8.25 -19.63 35.12
C VAL A 9 9.12 -19.52 33.88
N SER A 10 8.93 -20.40 32.89
CA SER A 10 9.61 -20.27 31.61
C SER A 10 8.82 -20.98 30.50
N LEU A 11 7.70 -20.38 30.09
CA LEU A 11 7.01 -20.71 28.83
C LEU A 11 6.18 -19.50 28.38
N MET A 12 6.85 -18.48 27.84
CA MET A 12 6.17 -17.39 27.14
C MET A 12 7.10 -16.72 26.12
N ALA A 13 7.47 -17.45 25.06
CA ALA A 13 8.22 -16.85 23.95
C ALA A 13 8.06 -17.65 22.65
N CYS A 14 6.85 -17.78 22.10
CA CYS A 14 6.65 -18.36 20.75
C CYS A 14 5.49 -17.76 19.92
N THR A 15 4.75 -16.74 20.37
CA THR A 15 3.53 -16.28 19.66
C THR A 15 3.75 -15.16 18.64
N THR A 16 4.95 -14.58 18.55
CA THR A 16 5.19 -13.42 17.67
C THR A 16 5.35 -13.79 16.19
N THR A 17 5.96 -14.93 15.88
CA THR A 17 6.26 -15.34 14.50
C THR A 17 4.98 -15.58 13.67
N PHE A 18 4.00 -16.30 14.22
CA PHE A 18 2.74 -16.60 13.52
C PHE A 18 1.89 -15.35 13.22
N ALA A 19 1.87 -14.38 14.14
CA ALA A 19 1.16 -13.13 13.91
C ALA A 19 1.82 -12.28 12.82
N GLN A 20 3.15 -12.24 12.80
CA GLN A 20 3.92 -11.51 11.80
C GLN A 20 3.78 -12.10 10.39
N ASP A 21 3.82 -13.43 10.26
CA ASP A 21 3.64 -14.11 8.97
C ASP A 21 2.23 -13.88 8.40
N ASN A 22 1.21 -13.91 9.27
CA ASN A 22 -0.17 -13.64 8.87
C ASN A 22 -0.33 -12.19 8.36
N LEU A 23 0.29 -11.21 9.01
CA LEU A 23 0.27 -9.82 8.55
C LEU A 23 1.00 -9.65 7.22
N GLN A 24 2.15 -10.29 7.02
CA GLN A 24 2.87 -10.24 5.74
C GLN A 24 2.03 -10.85 4.60
N ALA A 25 1.39 -12.00 4.84
CA ALA A 25 0.49 -12.61 3.87
C ALA A 25 -0.70 -11.68 3.54
N GLN A 26 -1.31 -11.06 4.55
CA GLN A 26 -2.41 -10.11 4.37
C GLN A 26 -1.98 -8.90 3.54
N LYS A 27 -0.80 -8.32 3.80
CA LYS A 27 -0.24 -7.19 3.04
C LYS A 27 -0.10 -7.54 1.55
N LEU A 28 0.52 -8.69 1.24
CA LEU A 28 0.66 -9.17 -0.14
C LEU A 28 -0.71 -9.39 -0.80
N GLN A 29 -1.67 -9.98 -0.07
CA GLN A 29 -3.01 -10.23 -0.59
C GLN A 29 -3.78 -8.94 -0.88
N ILE A 30 -3.61 -7.89 -0.08
CA ILE A 30 -4.20 -6.57 -0.36
C ILE A 30 -3.70 -6.06 -1.71
N VAL A 31 -2.38 -6.02 -1.93
CA VAL A 31 -1.81 -5.50 -3.18
C VAL A 31 -2.17 -6.38 -4.37
N LYS A 32 -2.15 -7.71 -4.24
CA LYS A 32 -2.62 -8.62 -5.30
C LYS A 32 -4.08 -8.37 -5.68
N ARG A 33 -4.95 -8.07 -4.71
CA ARG A 33 -6.36 -7.72 -4.98
C ARG A 33 -6.49 -6.38 -5.70
N ILE A 34 -5.67 -5.38 -5.36
CA ILE A 34 -5.64 -4.09 -6.08
C ILE A 34 -5.35 -4.31 -7.58
N TYR A 35 -4.49 -5.27 -7.91
CA TYR A 35 -4.15 -5.63 -9.28
C TYR A 35 -4.99 -6.76 -9.88
N ALA A 36 -6.03 -7.24 -9.19
CA ALA A 36 -6.91 -8.26 -9.76
C ALA A 36 -7.59 -7.70 -11.02
N GLY A 37 -7.31 -8.30 -12.17
CA GLY A 37 -7.80 -7.80 -13.45
C GLY A 37 -7.04 -6.59 -14.00
N GLY A 38 -5.83 -6.29 -13.50
CA GLY A 38 -4.91 -5.30 -14.09
C GLY A 38 -4.88 -3.93 -13.41
N GLY A 39 -5.61 -3.74 -12.31
CA GLY A 39 -5.62 -2.50 -11.53
C GLY A 39 -7.04 -2.01 -11.27
N ASN A 40 -7.37 -1.75 -10.00
CA ASN A 40 -8.70 -1.34 -9.59
C ASN A 40 -8.64 -0.27 -8.50
N HIS A 41 -8.97 0.97 -8.88
CA HIS A 41 -8.94 2.13 -7.97
C HIS A 41 -9.84 1.94 -6.75
N GLN A 42 -11.08 1.46 -6.94
CA GLN A 42 -12.00 1.24 -5.83
C GLN A 42 -11.45 0.24 -4.80
N THR A 43 -10.73 -0.79 -5.25
CA THR A 43 -10.10 -1.78 -4.37
C THR A 43 -8.95 -1.17 -3.58
N LEU A 44 -8.13 -0.31 -4.20
CA LEU A 44 -7.13 0.49 -3.49
C LEU A 44 -7.80 1.33 -2.39
N ILE A 45 -8.81 2.12 -2.76
CA ILE A 45 -9.54 2.96 -1.81
C ILE A 45 -10.10 2.11 -0.67
N ASN A 46 -10.84 1.04 -0.93
CA ASN A 46 -11.44 0.19 0.11
C ASN A 46 -10.42 -0.39 1.10
N ASN A 47 -9.18 -0.61 0.67
CA ASN A 47 -8.10 -1.15 1.49
C ASN A 47 -7.10 -0.09 1.99
N SER A 48 -7.47 1.19 1.96
CA SER A 48 -6.59 2.30 2.38
C SER A 48 -7.01 2.97 3.69
N THR A 49 -6.05 3.63 4.34
CA THR A 49 -6.28 4.49 5.51
C THR A 49 -7.15 5.68 5.14
N ARG A 50 -7.82 6.28 6.14
CA ARG A 50 -8.64 7.48 5.92
C ARG A 50 -7.82 8.65 5.37
N ASP A 51 -6.60 8.82 5.88
CA ASP A 51 -5.69 9.87 5.46
C ASP A 51 -5.22 9.69 4.01
N PHE A 52 -4.92 8.46 3.57
CA PHE A 52 -4.58 8.23 2.16
C PHE A 52 -5.76 8.50 1.23
N LYS A 53 -6.97 8.05 1.62
CA LYS A 53 -8.21 8.32 0.86
C LYS A 53 -8.48 9.81 0.69
N SER A 54 -8.22 10.60 1.72
CA SER A 54 -8.54 12.03 1.67
C SER A 54 -7.69 12.79 0.65
N VAL A 55 -6.53 12.27 0.24
CA VAL A 55 -5.70 12.87 -0.82
C VAL A 55 -6.48 13.03 -2.13
N PHE A 56 -7.21 11.99 -2.55
CA PHE A 56 -8.01 12.02 -3.77
C PHE A 56 -9.18 13.01 -3.67
N ILE A 57 -9.83 13.05 -2.50
CA ILE A 57 -10.94 13.98 -2.22
C ILE A 57 -10.43 15.43 -2.14
N GLU A 58 -9.27 15.64 -1.53
CA GLU A 58 -8.61 16.94 -1.43
C GLU A 58 -8.28 17.48 -2.81
N ASP A 59 -7.75 16.63 -3.70
CA ASP A 59 -7.42 16.98 -5.08
C ASP A 59 -8.68 17.37 -5.88
N GLU A 60 -9.69 16.50 -5.90
CA GLU A 60 -10.96 16.74 -6.58
C GLU A 60 -11.61 18.06 -6.13
N ARG A 61 -11.67 18.31 -4.82
CA ARG A 61 -12.29 19.52 -4.26
C ARG A 61 -11.51 20.80 -4.58
N LYS A 62 -10.20 20.70 -4.78
CA LYS A 62 -9.30 21.84 -5.02
C LYS A 62 -9.08 22.12 -6.49
N THR A 63 -9.44 21.19 -7.36
CA THR A 63 -9.36 21.33 -8.80
C THR A 63 -10.51 22.23 -9.30
N PRO A 64 -10.22 23.32 -10.03
CA PRO A 64 -11.25 24.12 -10.68
C PRO A 64 -12.08 23.28 -11.67
N VAL A 65 -13.36 23.64 -11.84
CA VAL A 65 -14.24 22.93 -12.78
C VAL A 65 -13.67 23.01 -14.20
N GLY A 66 -13.47 21.85 -14.83
CA GLY A 66 -12.94 21.74 -16.19
C GLY A 66 -11.41 21.62 -16.27
N GLU A 67 -10.72 21.73 -15.14
CA GLU A 67 -9.26 21.54 -15.06
C GLU A 67 -8.90 20.11 -14.63
N VAL A 68 -7.66 19.73 -14.90
CA VAL A 68 -7.06 18.50 -14.35
C VAL A 68 -6.38 18.85 -13.03
N GLY A 69 -6.63 18.06 -11.99
CA GLY A 69 -6.05 18.23 -10.67
C GLY A 69 -4.56 17.88 -10.62
N CYS A 70 -4.02 17.80 -9.40
CA CYS A 70 -2.67 17.33 -9.19
C CYS A 70 -2.50 15.83 -9.48
N ILE A 71 -3.60 15.06 -9.45
CA ILE A 71 -3.62 13.67 -9.88
C ILE A 71 -4.09 13.64 -11.34
N ASP A 72 -3.13 13.69 -12.26
CA ASP A 72 -3.41 13.71 -13.69
C ASP A 72 -3.29 12.33 -14.35
N TYR A 73 -3.15 11.23 -13.61
CA TYR A 73 -2.95 9.86 -14.13
C TYR A 73 -3.51 8.78 -13.18
N ASP A 74 -3.61 7.53 -13.64
CA ASP A 74 -3.95 6.40 -12.77
C ASP A 74 -2.72 5.94 -11.96
N LEU A 75 -2.78 6.15 -10.63
CA LEU A 75 -1.72 5.75 -9.69
C LEU A 75 -1.36 4.26 -9.73
N ILE A 76 -2.32 3.37 -9.99
CA ILE A 76 -2.07 1.92 -9.91
C ILE A 76 -1.37 1.42 -11.17
N THR A 77 -1.78 1.92 -12.34
CA THR A 77 -1.30 1.49 -13.66
C THR A 77 -0.20 2.38 -14.22
N GLN A 78 0.05 3.54 -13.59
CA GLN A 78 1.12 4.47 -13.89
C GLN A 78 1.06 5.03 -15.32
N GLY A 79 -0.15 5.40 -15.75
CA GLY A 79 -0.42 5.97 -17.07
C GLY A 79 -1.86 6.50 -17.22
N GLN A 80 -2.14 7.09 -18.39
CA GLN A 80 -3.51 7.45 -18.81
C GLN A 80 -4.28 6.21 -19.26
N ASP A 81 -3.60 5.38 -20.04
CA ASP A 81 -4.12 4.12 -20.55
C ASP A 81 -3.48 2.93 -19.83
N SER A 82 -4.19 1.80 -19.86
CA SER A 82 -3.69 0.54 -19.32
C SER A 82 -3.80 -0.61 -20.32
N ASN A 83 -2.86 -1.55 -20.20
CA ASN A 83 -2.98 -2.90 -20.76
C ASN A 83 -3.18 -3.91 -19.60
N PRO A 84 -4.43 -4.15 -19.16
CA PRO A 84 -4.71 -4.94 -17.97
C PRO A 84 -4.19 -6.38 -18.03
N LYS A 85 -4.17 -6.97 -19.24
CA LYS A 85 -3.63 -8.32 -19.48
C LYS A 85 -2.12 -8.34 -19.26
N GLU A 86 -1.39 -7.33 -19.75
CA GLU A 86 0.05 -7.21 -19.53
C GLU A 86 0.38 -6.96 -18.06
N ILE A 87 -0.37 -6.08 -17.40
CA ILE A 87 -0.18 -5.80 -15.97
C ILE A 87 -0.38 -7.08 -15.16
N SER A 88 -1.50 -7.78 -15.39
CA SER A 88 -1.84 -9.00 -14.65
C SER A 88 -0.79 -10.11 -14.82
N ARG A 89 -0.31 -10.36 -16.05
CA ARG A 89 0.67 -11.43 -16.30
C ARG A 89 2.08 -11.11 -15.79
N SER A 90 2.43 -9.82 -15.68
CA SER A 90 3.78 -9.37 -15.34
C SER A 90 3.94 -8.95 -13.88
N LEU A 91 2.83 -8.86 -13.14
CA LEU A 91 2.83 -8.47 -11.72
C LEU A 91 3.70 -9.42 -10.89
N LYS A 92 4.63 -8.83 -10.15
CA LYS A 92 5.35 -9.48 -9.05
C LYS A 92 5.20 -8.64 -7.80
N THR A 93 4.98 -9.31 -6.67
CA THR A 93 4.83 -8.68 -5.36
C THR A 93 5.79 -9.29 -4.36
N SER A 94 6.42 -8.48 -3.52
CA SER A 94 7.30 -8.95 -2.43
C SER A 94 7.19 -8.04 -1.21
N ILE A 95 7.53 -8.57 -0.03
CA ILE A 95 7.71 -7.76 1.18
C ILE A 95 9.09 -7.11 1.13
N THR A 96 9.17 -5.81 1.43
CA THR A 96 10.45 -5.09 1.59
C THR A 96 10.98 -5.26 3.01
N ASP A 97 12.26 -4.94 3.24
CA ASP A 97 12.90 -5.02 4.57
C ASP A 97 12.17 -4.16 5.62
N ASN A 98 11.55 -3.05 5.20
CA ASN A 98 10.75 -2.18 6.06
C ASN A 98 9.28 -2.65 6.22
N GLY A 99 8.96 -3.87 5.77
CA GLY A 99 7.63 -4.48 5.94
C GLY A 99 6.54 -3.89 5.05
N HIS A 100 6.90 -3.20 3.97
CA HIS A 100 5.98 -2.68 2.94
C HIS A 100 5.85 -3.68 1.80
N VAL A 101 4.95 -3.42 0.84
CA VAL A 101 4.80 -4.29 -0.34
C VAL A 101 5.37 -3.60 -1.57
N LEU A 102 6.38 -4.22 -2.18
CA LEU A 102 6.86 -3.84 -3.49
C LEU A 102 6.03 -4.54 -4.57
N ALA A 103 5.46 -3.77 -5.49
CA ALA A 103 4.84 -4.25 -6.72
C ALA A 103 5.67 -3.81 -7.93
N THR A 104 5.96 -4.76 -8.83
CA THR A 104 6.56 -4.49 -10.14
C THR A 104 5.70 -5.10 -11.22
N PHE A 105 5.43 -4.37 -12.29
CA PHE A 105 4.61 -4.82 -13.41
C PHE A 105 5.00 -4.06 -14.68
N ARG A 106 4.57 -4.54 -15.84
CA ARG A 106 4.67 -3.83 -17.11
C ARG A 106 3.31 -3.28 -17.53
N ASN A 107 3.30 -2.06 -18.05
CA ASN A 107 2.16 -1.46 -18.74
C ASN A 107 2.68 -0.86 -20.05
N PHE A 108 2.20 -1.35 -21.19
CA PHE A 108 2.71 -1.03 -22.53
C PHE A 108 4.23 -1.21 -22.64
N GLY A 109 4.75 -2.33 -22.14
CA GLY A 109 6.18 -2.63 -22.13
C GLY A 109 7.04 -1.84 -21.14
N LYS A 110 6.56 -0.71 -20.61
CA LYS A 110 7.26 0.07 -19.57
C LYS A 110 7.22 -0.67 -18.24
N LEU A 111 8.38 -0.89 -17.62
CA LEU A 111 8.48 -1.43 -16.27
C LEU A 111 8.12 -0.34 -15.24
N ASN A 112 7.13 -0.62 -14.40
CA ASN A 112 6.71 0.23 -13.30
C ASN A 112 7.03 -0.44 -11.96
N LYS A 113 7.31 0.39 -10.96
CA LYS A 113 7.69 -0.03 -9.61
C LYS A 113 6.99 0.86 -8.59
N LEU A 114 6.15 0.27 -7.76
CA LEU A 114 5.44 0.96 -6.68
C LEU A 114 5.69 0.27 -5.35
N THR A 115 5.91 1.05 -4.29
CA THR A 115 5.96 0.52 -2.92
C THR A 115 4.73 0.98 -2.16
N TYR A 116 3.85 0.04 -1.84
CA TYR A 116 2.67 0.28 -1.01
C TYR A 116 3.10 0.31 0.46
N VAL A 117 3.04 1.50 1.06
CA VAL A 117 3.33 1.70 2.47
C VAL A 117 2.16 1.14 3.27
N MET A 118 2.44 0.10 4.06
CA MET A 118 1.42 -0.62 4.83
C MET A 118 1.40 -0.13 6.27
N SER A 119 0.23 0.28 6.77
CA SER A 119 -0.02 0.59 8.18
C SER A 119 -0.90 -0.51 8.78
N CYS A 120 -0.43 -1.15 9.86
CA CYS A 120 -1.13 -2.26 10.49
C CYS A 120 -1.41 -1.95 11.95
N ASN A 121 -2.65 -2.21 12.38
CA ASN A 121 -3.07 -2.13 13.77
C ASN A 121 -3.74 -3.46 14.14
N GLY A 122 -3.12 -4.20 15.08
CA GLY A 122 -3.49 -5.57 15.38
C GLY A 122 -3.41 -6.46 14.14
N ASN A 123 -4.49 -7.17 13.83
CA ASN A 123 -4.57 -8.14 12.72
C ASN A 123 -5.05 -7.54 11.38
N ARG A 124 -5.04 -6.21 11.24
CA ARG A 124 -5.51 -5.52 10.05
C ARG A 124 -4.49 -4.53 9.53
N CYS A 125 -4.12 -4.71 8.27
CA CYS A 125 -3.31 -3.78 7.49
C CYS A 125 -4.16 -2.99 6.50
N LEU A 126 -3.73 -1.75 6.24
CA LEU A 126 -4.26 -0.87 5.22
C LEU A 126 -3.09 -0.22 4.46
N VAL A 127 -3.34 0.22 3.23
CA VAL A 127 -2.42 1.06 2.47
C VAL A 127 -2.49 2.49 3.02
N ASP A 128 -1.37 3.05 3.45
CA ASP A 128 -1.28 4.42 3.95
C ASP A 128 -0.64 5.39 2.96
N ASP A 129 0.15 4.87 2.03
CA ASP A 129 0.79 5.63 0.97
C ASP A 129 1.23 4.71 -0.18
N VAL A 130 1.58 5.31 -1.31
CA VAL A 130 2.26 4.66 -2.42
C VAL A 130 3.52 5.45 -2.73
N LEU A 131 4.66 4.77 -2.79
CA LEU A 131 5.92 5.39 -3.17
C LEU A 131 6.20 5.15 -4.65
N GLU A 132 6.45 6.24 -5.37
CA GLU A 132 6.83 6.28 -6.77
C GLU A 132 8.28 6.70 -6.84
N ASN A 133 9.16 5.80 -7.29
CA ASN A 133 10.62 6.02 -7.27
C ASN A 133 11.13 6.48 -5.88
N GLY A 134 10.55 5.93 -4.81
CA GLY A 134 10.88 6.25 -3.41
C GLY A 134 10.25 7.53 -2.87
N LYS A 135 9.47 8.27 -3.67
CA LYS A 135 8.78 9.49 -3.24
C LYS A 135 7.33 9.20 -2.88
N SER A 136 6.86 9.76 -1.78
CA SER A 136 5.47 9.64 -1.32
C SER A 136 4.50 10.32 -2.28
N PHE A 137 3.55 9.55 -2.82
CA PHE A 137 2.43 10.06 -3.60
C PHE A 137 1.62 11.05 -2.77
N LYS A 138 1.20 10.63 -1.57
CA LYS A 138 0.39 11.45 -0.65
C LYS A 138 1.00 12.83 -0.38
N ARG A 139 2.30 12.88 -0.09
CA ARG A 139 3.01 14.16 0.15
C ARG A 139 3.17 14.98 -1.12
N SER A 140 3.40 14.34 -2.26
CA SER A 140 3.58 15.03 -3.54
C SER A 140 2.30 15.71 -3.98
N ILE A 141 1.16 15.00 -3.93
CA ILE A 141 -0.15 15.57 -4.25
C ILE A 141 -0.52 16.70 -3.30
N ARG A 142 -0.40 16.51 -1.98
CA ARG A 142 -0.67 17.58 -1.01
C ARG A 142 0.24 18.80 -1.17
N LYS A 143 1.48 18.61 -1.64
CA LYS A 143 2.36 19.73 -1.97
C LYS A 143 1.84 20.48 -3.19
N CYS A 144 1.48 19.77 -4.26
CA CYS A 144 0.89 20.36 -5.46
C CYS A 144 -0.40 21.14 -5.12
N ILE A 145 -1.32 20.56 -4.35
CA ILE A 145 -2.58 21.20 -3.92
C ILE A 145 -2.35 22.53 -3.18
N ARG A 146 -1.26 22.65 -2.40
CA ARG A 146 -0.90 23.90 -1.69
C ARG A 146 -0.33 24.97 -2.62
N SER A 147 -0.01 24.61 -3.85
CA SER A 147 0.53 25.49 -4.90
C SER A 147 -0.50 25.81 -5.98
N LEU A 148 -1.71 25.22 -5.91
CA LEU A 148 -2.90 25.65 -6.66
C LEU A 148 -3.49 26.90 -6.03
#